data_AF-A0A2C9L353-F1
#
_entry.id   AF-A0A2C9L353-F1
#
_cell.length_a   1.000
_cell.length_b   1.000
_cell.length_c   1.000
_cell.angle_alpha   90.00
_cell.angle_beta   90.00
_cell.angle_gamma   90.00
#
_symmetry.space_group_name_H-M   'P 1'
#
loop_
_entity.id
_entity.type
_entity.pdbx_description
1 polymer ?
#
loop_
_entity_poly.entity_id
_entity_poly.type
_entity_poly.pdbx_seq_one_letter_code
_entity_poly.pdbx_strand_id
1 'polypeptide(L)'
;MKDPSFPDDAKQRADRILNSCGGRSLGAYSDSAGVSVIKEDVAKYIAERDGIPADPLNIYLCGGASEGIRNVMKLLMTTLPGKERAGIMIPIPQYPLYTASIAEYNAVPVRLKNCFFQYKQIFVESLYFCMYH
;
A
#
# COMPACT_ATOMS: atom_id res chain seq x y z
N MET A 1 0.83 -20.56 -26.09
CA MET A 1 1.04 -19.17 -26.56
C MET A 1 0.98 -18.98 -28.09
N LYS A 2 0.53 -19.97 -28.88
CA LYS A 2 0.45 -19.85 -30.36
C LYS A 2 -0.94 -19.46 -30.88
N ASP A 3 -1.85 -19.08 -29.98
CA ASP A 3 -3.20 -18.71 -30.35
C ASP A 3 -3.19 -17.34 -31.07
N PRO A 4 -3.73 -17.22 -32.30
CA PRO A 4 -3.72 -15.97 -33.04
C PRO A 4 -4.69 -14.91 -32.50
N SER A 5 -5.60 -15.26 -31.57
CA SER A 5 -6.60 -14.34 -31.02
C SER A 5 -6.03 -13.31 -30.05
N PHE A 6 -4.84 -13.55 -29.48
CA PHE A 6 -4.19 -12.64 -28.55
C PHE A 6 -3.06 -11.85 -29.23
N PRO A 7 -2.89 -10.57 -28.89
CA PRO A 7 -1.80 -9.77 -29.43
C PRO A 7 -0.45 -10.26 -28.91
N ASP A 8 0.61 -10.04 -29.70
CA ASP A 8 1.92 -10.61 -29.42
C ASP A 8 2.58 -10.00 -28.18
N ASP A 9 2.28 -8.75 -27.85
CA ASP A 9 2.76 -8.08 -26.64
C ASP A 9 2.19 -8.72 -25.37
N ALA A 10 0.90 -9.06 -25.36
CA ALA A 10 0.25 -9.74 -24.24
C ALA A 10 0.85 -11.14 -24.01
N LYS A 11 1.13 -11.88 -25.10
CA LYS A 11 1.80 -13.18 -25.03
C LYS A 11 3.22 -13.04 -24.46
N GLN A 12 4.00 -12.09 -24.96
CA GLN A 12 5.36 -11.84 -24.47
C GLN A 12 5.38 -11.47 -22.99
N ARG A 13 4.44 -10.62 -22.54
CA ARG A 13 4.30 -10.27 -21.12
C ARG A 13 3.95 -11.48 -20.26
N ALA A 14 3.00 -12.30 -20.72
CA ALA A 14 2.63 -13.53 -20.03
C ALA A 14 3.81 -14.51 -19.93
N ASP A 15 4.59 -14.68 -21.01
CA ASP A 15 5.73 -15.60 -21.03
C ASP A 15 6.83 -15.10 -20.08
N ARG A 16 7.10 -13.79 -20.07
CA ARG A 16 8.06 -13.18 -19.15
C ARG A 16 7.68 -13.46 -17.70
N ILE A 17 6.42 -13.22 -17.32
CA ILE A 17 5.95 -13.45 -15.94
C ILE A 17 6.04 -14.93 -15.58
N LEU A 18 5.57 -15.83 -16.46
CA LEU A 18 5.62 -17.27 -16.22
C LEU A 18 7.06 -17.76 -16.02
N ASN A 19 8.01 -17.27 -16.83
CA ASN A 19 9.41 -17.65 -16.71
C ASN A 19 10.07 -17.17 -15.40
N SER A 20 9.51 -16.13 -14.77
CA SER A 20 9.97 -15.64 -13.47
C SER A 20 9.35 -16.37 -12.28
N CYS A 21 8.31 -17.18 -12.49
CA CYS A 21 7.71 -18.01 -11.45
C CYS A 21 8.42 -19.37 -11.34
N GLY A 22 8.53 -19.90 -10.12
CA GLY A 22 9.13 -21.21 -9.86
C GLY A 22 8.46 -22.31 -10.70
N GLY A 23 9.25 -23.09 -11.42
CA GLY A 23 8.73 -24.18 -12.26
C GLY A 23 7.80 -23.73 -13.39
N ARG A 24 7.86 -22.45 -13.81
CA ARG A 24 6.96 -21.85 -14.82
C ARG A 24 5.47 -21.93 -14.45
N SER A 25 5.18 -22.00 -13.16
CA SER A 25 3.83 -22.15 -12.63
C SER A 25 3.44 -20.92 -11.81
N LEU A 26 2.28 -20.33 -12.13
CA LEU A 26 1.70 -19.23 -11.34
C LEU A 26 1.31 -19.67 -9.91
N GLY A 27 1.17 -20.98 -9.69
CA GLY A 27 0.83 -21.54 -8.37
C GLY A 27 2.04 -21.86 -7.51
N ALA A 28 3.26 -21.67 -8.01
CA ALA A 28 4.45 -21.78 -7.17
C ALA A 28 4.52 -20.61 -6.18
N TYR A 29 4.95 -20.89 -4.95
CA TYR A 29 5.19 -19.84 -3.97
C TYR A 29 6.17 -18.81 -4.53
N SER A 30 5.77 -17.54 -4.50
CA SER A 30 6.68 -16.43 -4.73
C SER A 30 7.46 -16.12 -3.44
N ASP A 31 8.49 -15.28 -3.57
CA ASP A 31 9.07 -14.62 -2.41
C ASP A 31 7.97 -13.88 -1.62
N SER A 32 8.17 -13.72 -0.31
CA SER A 32 7.18 -13.14 0.62
C SER A 32 6.86 -11.69 0.26
N ALA A 33 7.81 -10.96 -0.32
CA ALA A 33 7.61 -9.61 -0.83
C ALA A 33 6.93 -9.56 -2.22
N GLY A 34 6.78 -10.71 -2.90
CA GLY A 34 6.21 -10.84 -4.23
C GLY A 34 7.23 -11.17 -5.33
N VAL A 35 6.72 -11.46 -6.53
CA VAL A 35 7.52 -11.87 -7.70
C VAL A 35 8.45 -10.73 -8.15
N SER A 36 9.75 -11.02 -8.30
CA SER A 36 10.79 -10.01 -8.61
C SER A 36 10.50 -9.20 -9.87
N VAL A 37 10.16 -9.86 -10.98
CA VAL A 37 9.90 -9.17 -12.27
C VAL A 37 8.75 -8.17 -12.17
N ILE A 38 7.74 -8.47 -11.34
CA ILE A 38 6.61 -7.57 -11.12
C ILE A 38 7.07 -6.37 -10.28
N LYS A 39 7.90 -6.57 -9.26
CA LYS A 39 8.48 -5.47 -8.48
C LYS A 39 9.32 -4.53 -9.35
N GLU A 40 10.11 -5.07 -10.28
CA GLU A 40 10.89 -4.29 -11.24
C GLU A 40 9.99 -3.44 -12.16
N ASP A 41 8.90 -4.02 -12.66
CA ASP A 41 7.93 -3.28 -13.47
C ASP A 41 7.27 -2.14 -12.69
N VAL A 42 6.90 -2.40 -11.43
CA VAL A 42 6.30 -1.36 -10.56
C VAL A 42 7.31 -0.25 -10.28
N ALA A 43 8.57 -0.59 -10.01
CA ALA A 43 9.64 0.39 -9.82
C ALA A 43 9.83 1.26 -11.08
N LYS A 44 9.88 0.63 -12.25
CA LYS A 44 9.99 1.33 -13.53
C LYS A 44 8.79 2.27 -13.77
N TYR A 45 7.58 1.80 -13.51
CA TYR A 45 6.38 2.61 -13.64
C TYR A 45 6.38 3.83 -12.71
N ILE A 46 6.75 3.65 -11.43
CA ILE A 46 6.88 4.76 -10.48
C ILE A 46 7.93 5.76 -10.95
N ALA A 47 9.07 5.27 -11.44
CA ALA A 47 10.14 6.13 -11.93
C ALA A 47 9.75 6.93 -13.18
N GLU A 48 9.02 6.32 -14.12
CA GLU A 48 8.50 7.00 -15.30
C GLU A 48 7.41 8.04 -14.94
N ARG A 49 6.56 7.74 -13.95
CA ARG A 49 5.50 8.63 -13.49
C ARG A 49 6.03 9.85 -12.73
N ASP A 50 6.99 9.64 -11.83
CA ASP A 50 7.46 10.66 -10.88
C ASP A 50 8.77 11.32 -11.31
N GLY A 51 9.48 10.75 -12.29
CA GLY A 51 10.81 11.21 -12.71
C GLY A 51 11.92 10.94 -11.68
N ILE A 52 11.66 10.07 -10.69
CA ILE A 52 12.55 9.76 -9.56
C ILE A 52 12.84 8.26 -9.57
N PRO A 53 14.11 7.81 -9.45
CA PRO A 53 14.43 6.39 -9.41
C PRO A 53 13.71 5.69 -8.24
N ALA A 54 13.04 4.58 -8.52
CA ALA A 54 12.42 3.72 -7.52
C ALA A 54 13.21 2.40 -7.41
N ASP A 55 13.42 1.94 -6.18
CA ASP A 55 14.11 0.67 -5.91
C ASP A 55 13.09 -0.47 -5.75
N PRO A 56 13.18 -1.56 -6.55
CA PRO A 56 12.34 -2.74 -6.40
C PRO A 56 12.36 -3.38 -5.00
N LEU A 57 13.43 -3.19 -4.21
CA LEU A 57 13.53 -3.69 -2.84
C LEU A 57 12.60 -2.96 -1.86
N ASN A 58 12.15 -1.75 -2.20
CA ASN A 58 11.19 -0.98 -1.41
C ASN A 58 9.73 -1.31 -1.77
N ILE A 59 9.49 -2.30 -2.65
CA ILE A 59 8.16 -2.65 -3.15
C ILE A 59 7.72 -3.98 -2.57
N TYR A 60 6.56 -3.98 -1.93
CA TYR A 60 5.89 -5.17 -1.43
C TYR A 60 4.56 -5.34 -2.16
N LEU A 61 4.37 -6.51 -2.78
CA LEU A 61 3.09 -6.86 -3.41
C LEU A 61 2.13 -7.35 -2.32
N CYS A 62 0.87 -6.90 -2.38
CA CYS A 62 -0.18 -7.29 -1.43
C CYS A 62 -1.43 -7.74 -2.21
N GLY A 63 -2.31 -8.50 -1.56
CA GLY A 63 -3.63 -8.89 -2.08
C GLY A 63 -4.63 -7.71 -2.11
N GLY A 64 -4.18 -6.55 -2.60
CA GLY A 64 -4.93 -5.31 -2.66
C GLY A 64 -4.48 -4.27 -1.63
N ALA A 65 -4.90 -3.02 -1.87
CA ALA A 65 -4.52 -1.87 -1.03
C ALA A 65 -4.96 -2.02 0.42
N SER A 66 -6.13 -2.64 0.66
CA SER A 66 -6.68 -2.84 2.00
C SER A 66 -5.77 -3.73 2.87
N GLU A 67 -5.17 -4.77 2.29
CA GLU A 67 -4.23 -5.65 3.00
C GLU A 67 -2.92 -4.92 3.29
N GLY A 68 -2.39 -4.17 2.31
CA GLY A 68 -1.19 -3.35 2.49
C GLY A 68 -1.33 -2.34 3.63
N ILE A 69 -2.46 -1.61 3.68
CA ILE A 69 -2.76 -0.68 4.77
C ILE A 69 -2.78 -1.41 6.12
N ARG A 70 -3.45 -2.56 6.21
CA ARG A 70 -3.53 -3.35 7.43
C ARG A 70 -2.15 -3.83 7.89
N ASN A 71 -1.29 -4.27 6.98
CA ASN A 71 0.06 -4.75 7.29
C ASN A 71 0.94 -3.61 7.83
N VAL A 72 0.94 -2.45 7.18
CA VAL A 72 1.66 -1.26 7.67
C VAL A 72 1.13 -0.83 9.03
N MET A 73 -0.19 -0.77 9.22
CA MET A 73 -0.78 -0.42 10.51
C MET A 73 -0.33 -1.38 11.60
N LYS A 74 -0.41 -2.71 11.38
CA LYS A 74 0.05 -3.72 12.35
C LYS A 74 1.50 -3.52 12.75
N LEU A 75 2.39 -3.24 11.80
CA LEU A 75 3.82 -3.01 12.07
C LEU A 75 4.07 -1.79 12.97
N LEU A 76 3.22 -0.78 12.88
CA LEU A 76 3.34 0.46 13.65
C LEU A 76 2.65 0.42 15.03
N MET A 77 1.98 -0.68 15.38
CA MET A 77 1.25 -0.77 16.64
C MET A 77 2.23 -0.99 17.80
N THR A 78 2.04 -0.22 18.88
CA THR A 78 2.88 -0.35 20.09
C THR A 78 2.51 -1.55 20.95
N THR A 79 1.30 -2.10 20.80
CA THR A 79 0.71 -3.18 21.64
C THR A 79 0.54 -2.85 23.14
N LEU A 80 0.98 -1.67 23.57
CA LEU A 80 0.93 -1.21 24.96
C LEU A 80 -0.46 -0.63 25.30
N PRO A 81 -0.93 -0.77 26.56
CA PRO A 81 -2.21 -0.24 27.00
C PRO A 81 -2.15 1.26 27.36
N GLY A 82 -3.32 1.85 27.63
CA GLY A 82 -3.43 3.21 28.18
C GLY A 82 -2.93 4.31 27.24
N LYS A 83 -2.10 5.22 27.76
CA LYS A 83 -1.57 6.38 27.03
C LYS A 83 -0.47 6.01 26.02
N GLU A 84 0.04 4.78 26.09
CA GLU A 84 1.12 4.30 25.21
C GLU A 84 0.60 3.57 23.96
N ARG A 85 -0.73 3.53 23.79
CA ARG A 85 -1.37 3.00 22.58
C ARG A 85 -0.97 3.84 21.37
N ALA A 86 -0.71 3.17 20.24
CA ALA A 86 -0.44 3.83 18.99
C ALA A 86 -1.58 4.77 18.58
N GLY A 87 -1.25 6.02 18.26
CA GLY A 87 -2.17 7.01 17.69
C GLY A 87 -2.09 6.99 16.16
N ILE A 88 -3.23 6.88 15.48
CA ILE A 88 -3.29 6.93 14.01
C ILE A 88 -4.12 8.14 13.60
N MET A 89 -3.48 9.04 12.87
CA MET A 89 -4.14 10.24 12.33
C MET A 89 -5.00 9.89 11.12
N ILE A 90 -6.27 10.27 11.16
CA ILE A 90 -7.23 10.04 10.07
C ILE A 90 -7.93 11.36 9.68
N PRO A 91 -8.01 11.69 8.37
CA PRO A 91 -8.73 12.87 7.90
C PRO A 91 -10.24 12.64 7.96
N ILE A 92 -11.03 13.67 8.28
CA ILE A 92 -12.50 13.61 8.21
C ILE A 92 -12.97 14.42 6.98
N PRO A 93 -13.80 13.85 6.08
CA PRO A 93 -14.37 12.51 6.07
C PRO A 93 -13.34 11.44 5.64
N GLN A 94 -13.45 10.26 6.25
CA GLN A 94 -12.54 9.13 6.10
C GLN A 94 -13.15 7.96 5.34
N TYR A 95 -12.29 7.15 4.72
CA TYR A 95 -12.67 5.81 4.29
C TYR A 95 -12.86 4.89 5.51
N PRO A 96 -14.01 4.20 5.68
CA PRO A 96 -14.33 3.44 6.90
C PRO A 96 -13.32 2.33 7.29
N LEU A 97 -12.53 1.83 6.32
CA LEU A 97 -11.49 0.84 6.57
C LEU A 97 -10.52 1.28 7.67
N TYR A 98 -10.12 2.55 7.69
CA TYR A 98 -9.18 3.05 8.69
C TYR A 98 -9.75 2.96 10.11
N THR A 99 -11.00 3.39 10.31
CA THR A 99 -11.66 3.31 11.61
C THR A 99 -11.87 1.87 12.06
N ALA A 100 -12.20 0.96 11.14
CA ALA A 100 -12.37 -0.45 11.45
C ALA A 100 -11.03 -1.08 11.89
N SER A 101 -9.95 -0.87 11.13
CA SER A 101 -8.63 -1.42 11.46
C SER A 101 -8.00 -0.80 12.71
N ILE A 102 -8.23 0.50 12.97
CA ILE A 102 -7.80 1.14 14.23
C ILE A 102 -8.47 0.47 15.44
N ALA A 103 -9.78 0.21 15.35
CA ALA A 103 -10.51 -0.46 16.42
C ALA A 103 -10.04 -1.91 16.60
N GLU A 104 -9.85 -2.64 15.50
CA GLU A 104 -9.35 -4.02 15.48
C GLU A 104 -7.98 -4.15 16.19
N TYR A 105 -7.09 -3.20 15.98
CA TYR A 105 -5.74 -3.22 16.57
C TYR A 105 -5.63 -2.52 17.92
N ASN A 106 -6.75 -2.15 18.52
CA ASN A 106 -6.78 -1.41 19.78
C ASN A 106 -5.89 -0.15 19.72
N ALA A 107 -5.92 0.60 18.61
CA ALA A 107 -5.25 1.89 18.44
C ALA A 107 -6.18 3.08 18.72
N VAL A 108 -5.60 4.27 18.86
CA VAL A 108 -6.34 5.51 19.13
C VAL A 108 -6.51 6.30 17.83
N PRO A 109 -7.75 6.55 17.36
CA PRO A 109 -7.98 7.40 16.20
C PRO A 109 -7.81 8.88 16.57
N VAL A 110 -6.82 9.53 15.95
CA VAL A 110 -6.59 10.98 16.07
C VAL A 110 -7.27 11.65 14.87
N ARG A 111 -8.42 12.30 15.10
CA ARG A 111 -9.27 12.81 14.02
C ARG A 111 -8.87 14.22 13.63
N LEU A 112 -8.37 14.38 12.41
CA LEU A 112 -8.05 15.68 11.85
C LEU A 112 -9.33 16.35 11.32
N LYS A 113 -10.00 17.11 12.20
CA LYS A 113 -11.13 17.97 11.85
C LYS A 113 -10.59 19.24 11.17
N ASN A 114 -11.28 19.73 10.14
CA ASN A 114 -10.95 20.91 9.29
C ASN A 114 -10.20 20.67 7.96
N CYS A 115 -9.98 19.41 7.52
CA CYS A 115 -9.46 19.13 6.17
C CYS A 115 -10.41 19.51 5.02
N PHE A 116 -11.67 19.85 5.29
CA PHE A 116 -12.71 19.89 4.25
C PHE A 116 -13.26 21.26 3.88
N PHE A 117 -12.92 22.35 4.59
CA PHE A 117 -13.67 23.60 4.40
C PHE A 117 -13.29 24.42 3.16
N GLN A 118 -12.33 24.00 2.31
CA GLN A 118 -12.24 24.67 1.00
C GLN A 118 -11.64 23.90 -0.20
N TYR A 119 -10.73 22.92 -0.05
CA TYR A 119 -10.06 22.35 -1.26
C TYR A 119 -9.59 20.88 -1.17
N LYS A 120 -10.15 20.04 -0.28
CA LYS A 120 -9.65 18.65 -0.05
C LYS A 120 -8.14 18.59 0.27
N GLN A 121 -7.59 19.64 0.87
CA GLN A 121 -6.19 19.72 1.27
C GLN A 121 -6.06 19.59 2.79
N ILE A 122 -4.99 18.92 3.22
CA ILE A 122 -4.61 18.82 4.62
C ILE A 122 -3.77 20.06 4.96
N PHE A 123 -4.25 20.88 5.90
CA PHE A 123 -3.51 22.03 6.40
C PHE A 123 -2.58 21.62 7.55
N VAL A 124 -1.31 22.01 7.47
CA VAL A 124 -0.28 21.70 8.49
C VAL A 124 -0.67 22.24 9.88
N GLU A 125 -1.34 23.38 9.94
CA GLU A 125 -1.84 23.94 11.22
C GLU A 125 -2.89 23.05 11.90
N SER A 126 -3.70 22.32 11.12
CA SER A 126 -4.66 21.36 11.67
C SER A 126 -3.97 20.14 12.30
N LEU A 127 -2.78 19.77 11.80
CA LEU A 127 -1.94 18.74 12.41
C LEU A 127 -1.38 19.22 13.75
N TYR A 128 -0.85 20.45 13.81
CA TYR A 128 -0.36 21.04 15.07
C TYR A 128 -1.46 21.10 16.13
N PHE A 129 -2.65 21.61 15.79
CA PHE A 129 -3.74 21.70 16.76
C PHE A 129 -4.13 20.34 17.35
N CYS A 130 -4.04 19.26 16.56
CA CYS A 130 -4.41 17.91 17.00
C CYS A 130 -3.31 17.18 17.78
N MET A 131 -2.05 17.64 17.69
CA MET A 131 -0.93 17.07 18.46
C MET A 131 -0.75 17.72 19.84
N TYR A 132 -1.19 18.98 20.00
CA TYR A 132 -0.93 19.78 21.20
C TYR A 132 -2.18 20.02 22.07
N HIS A 133 -3.36 19.53 21.68
CA HIS A 133 -4.61 19.57 22.45
C HIS A 133 -5.29 18.19 22.48
#